data_AF-A0A957FNF1-F1
#
_entry.id   AF-A0A957FNF1-F1
#
_cell.length_a   1.000
_cell.length_b   1.000
_cell.length_c   1.000
_cell.angle_alpha   90.00
_cell.angle_beta   90.00
_cell.angle_gamma   90.00
#
_symmetry.space_group_name_H-M   'P 1'
#
loop_
_entity.id
_entity.type
_entity.pdbx_description
1 polymer ?
#
loop_
_entity_poly.entity_id
_entity_poly.type
_entity_poly.pdbx_seq_one_letter_code
_entity_poly.pdbx_strand_id
1 'polypeptide(L)' 'DVETAVAALGWPREDKPFRAHLTLGRVKDGRLLKDVAWGTAVKKLAVPVTAVHLIESQLRPSGPIYTIRHTSQLRKP' A
#
# COMPACT_ATOMS: atom_id res chain seq x y z
N ASP A 1 -14.71 -9.67 1.31
CA ASP A 1 -13.53 -8.81 1.59
C ASP A 1 -13.83 -7.39 1.14
N VAL A 2 -12.88 -6.46 1.31
CA VAL A 2 -13.03 -5.06 0.85
C VAL A 2 -13.29 -4.99 -0.66
N GLU A 3 -12.59 -5.78 -1.45
CA GLU A 3 -12.70 -5.79 -2.91
C GLU A 3 -14.11 -6.18 -3.39
N THR A 4 -14.72 -7.19 -2.76
CA THR A 4 -16.11 -7.60 -3.03
C THR A 4 -17.09 -6.50 -2.70
N ALA A 5 -16.90 -5.82 -1.57
CA ALA A 5 -17.80 -4.77 -1.11
C ALA A 5 -17.75 -3.55 -2.03
N VAL A 6 -16.56 -3.12 -2.48
CA VAL A 6 -16.43 -1.99 -3.42
C VAL A 6 -16.86 -2.36 -4.84
N ALA A 7 -16.67 -3.62 -5.26
CA ALA A 7 -17.17 -4.09 -6.55
C ALA A 7 -18.70 -3.98 -6.66
N ALA A 8 -19.43 -4.29 -5.58
CA ALA A 8 -20.88 -4.12 -5.52
C ALA A 8 -21.35 -2.66 -5.64
N LEU A 9 -20.45 -1.70 -5.38
CA LEU A 9 -20.69 -0.27 -5.52
C LEU A 9 -20.28 0.29 -6.90
N GLY A 10 -19.80 -0.58 -7.81
CA GLY A 10 -19.45 -0.23 -9.19
C GLY A 10 -17.96 0.00 -9.46
N TRP A 11 -17.08 -0.23 -8.49
CA TRP A 11 -15.62 -0.17 -8.74
C TRP A 11 -15.10 -1.47 -9.38
N PRO A 12 -14.20 -1.40 -10.38
CA PRO A 12 -13.62 -2.59 -10.98
C PRO A 12 -12.75 -3.35 -9.97
N ARG A 13 -12.70 -4.66 -10.13
CA ARG A 13 -11.73 -5.51 -9.41
C ARG A 13 -10.34 -5.40 -10.02
N GLU A 14 -9.34 -5.71 -9.21
CA GLU A 14 -7.97 -5.87 -9.70
C GLU A 14 -7.77 -7.29 -10.23
N ASP A 15 -7.12 -7.44 -11.38
CA ASP A 15 -6.84 -8.76 -11.96
C ASP A 15 -5.78 -9.52 -11.15
N LYS A 16 -4.94 -8.79 -10.42
CA LYS A 16 -3.81 -9.35 -9.69
C LYS A 16 -4.21 -9.66 -8.25
N PRO A 17 -3.86 -10.86 -7.73
CA PRO A 17 -4.15 -11.20 -6.36
C PRO A 17 -3.41 -10.28 -5.40
N PHE A 18 -4.08 -9.91 -4.30
CA PHE A 18 -3.51 -9.06 -3.26
C PHE A 18 -2.26 -9.70 -2.64
N ARG A 19 -1.19 -8.91 -2.55
CA ARG A 19 0.04 -9.26 -1.81
C ARG A 19 0.37 -8.12 -0.86
N ALA A 20 0.26 -8.36 0.44
CA ALA A 20 0.63 -7.37 1.45
C ALA A 20 2.13 -7.04 1.34
N HIS A 21 2.45 -5.76 1.06
CA HIS A 21 3.82 -5.27 0.96
C HIS A 21 3.88 -3.78 1.31
N LEU A 22 5.08 -3.31 1.66
CA LEU A 22 5.37 -1.89 1.80
C LEU A 22 6.24 -1.47 0.62
N THR A 23 5.80 -0.45 -0.14
CA THR A 23 6.61 0.12 -1.21
C THR A 23 7.75 0.93 -0.59
N LEU A 24 9.01 0.52 -0.81
CA LEU A 24 10.19 1.26 -0.32
C LEU A 24 10.65 2.35 -1.28
N GLY A 25 10.39 2.16 -2.58
CA GLY A 25 10.78 3.07 -3.63
C GLY A 25 10.28 2.59 -4.98
N ARG A 26 10.36 3.47 -5.97
CA ARG A 26 10.04 3.17 -7.37
C ARG A 26 11.23 3.55 -8.22
N VAL A 27 11.67 2.62 -9.06
CA VAL A 27 12.88 2.79 -9.85
C VAL A 27 12.49 2.80 -11.31
N LYS A 28 12.88 3.85 -12.04
CA LYS A 28 12.62 3.98 -13.47
C LYS A 28 13.67 3.26 -14.31
N ASP A 29 14.95 3.36 -13.92
CA ASP A 29 16.06 2.66 -14.58
C ASP A 29 16.62 1.59 -13.63
N GLY A 30 16.31 0.33 -13.93
CA GLY A 30 16.79 -0.83 -13.17
C GLY A 30 18.32 -0.96 -13.16
N ARG A 31 19.06 -0.28 -14.05
CA ARG A 31 20.53 -0.26 -14.04
C ARG A 31 21.09 0.41 -12.79
N LEU A 32 20.31 1.25 -12.11
CA LEU A 32 20.68 1.91 -10.86
C LEU A 32 20.60 0.96 -9.65
N LEU A 33 20.12 -0.27 -9.85
CA LEU A 33 19.88 -1.26 -8.80
C LEU A 33 20.93 -2.37 -8.72
N LYS A 34 21.95 -2.30 -9.58
CA LYS A 34 22.99 -3.34 -9.70
C LYS A 34 23.74 -3.56 -8.39
N ASP A 35 23.99 -2.48 -7.65
CA ASP A 35 24.77 -2.50 -6.42
C ASP A 35 23.91 -2.61 -5.15
N VAL A 36 22.58 -2.74 -5.31
CA VAL A 36 21.67 -2.91 -4.17
C VAL A 36 21.72 -4.37 -3.72
N ALA A 37 22.04 -4.58 -2.44
CA ALA A 37 22.07 -5.90 -1.83
C ALA A 37 20.66 -6.43 -1.52
N TRP A 38 19.92 -6.85 -2.55
CA TRP A 38 18.54 -7.34 -2.45
C TRP A 38 18.35 -8.56 -1.52
N GLY A 39 19.40 -9.35 -1.32
CA GLY A 39 19.40 -10.51 -0.42
C GLY A 39 19.66 -10.19 1.05
N THR A 40 19.75 -8.92 1.42
CA THR A 40 20.02 -8.51 2.82
C THR A 40 18.91 -9.05 3.73
N ALA A 41 19.29 -9.80 4.76
CA ALA A 41 18.36 -10.30 5.75
C ALA A 41 17.74 -9.12 6.52
N VAL A 42 16.44 -8.90 6.31
CA VAL A 42 15.69 -7.90 7.06
C VAL A 42 15.14 -8.55 8.31
N LYS A 43 15.33 -7.90 9.46
CA LYS A 43 14.73 -8.37 10.72
C LYS A 43 13.21 -8.34 10.59
N LYS A 44 12.54 -9.43 10.99
CA LYS A 44 11.09 -9.47 11.04
C LYS A 44 10.59 -8.40 12.02
N LEU A 45 9.64 -7.60 11.55
CA LEU A 45 8.97 -6.58 12.36
C LEU A 45 7.50 -6.96 12.51
N ALA A 46 7.02 -7.05 13.75
CA ALA A 46 5.60 -7.16 14.03
C ALA A 46 5.02 -5.74 14.14
N VAL A 47 4.03 -5.43 13.29
CA VAL A 47 3.32 -4.15 13.32
C VAL A 47 1.86 -4.44 13.67
N PRO A 48 1.38 -4.02 14.85
CA PRO A 48 -0.03 -4.20 15.18
C PRO A 48 -0.88 -3.31 14.27
N VAL A 49 -1.88 -3.91 13.61
CA VAL A 49 -2.83 -3.17 12.77
C VAL A 49 -4.04 -2.79 13.62
N THR A 50 -4.23 -1.50 13.86
CA THR A 50 -5.31 -1.00 14.72
C THR A 50 -6.45 -0.35 13.94
N ALA A 51 -6.24 -0.02 12.66
CA ALA A 51 -7.24 0.65 11.85
C ALA A 51 -7.00 0.42 10.35
N VAL A 52 -8.05 0.66 9.55
CA VAL A 52 -7.99 0.82 8.10
C VAL A 52 -8.39 2.24 7.75
N HIS A 53 -7.61 2.91 6.91
CA HIS A 53 -7.88 4.28 6.46
C HIS A 53 -8.34 4.30 5.01
N LEU A 54 -9.41 5.05 4.73
CA LEU A 54 -9.72 5.49 3.37
C LEU A 54 -8.87 6.73 3.08
N ILE A 55 -8.03 6.64 2.06
CA ILE A 55 -7.07 7.69 1.70
C ILE A 55 -7.44 8.25 0.33
N GLU A 56 -7.47 9.57 0.23
CA GLU A 56 -7.48 10.28 -1.05
C GLU A 56 -6.06 10.67 -1.43
N SER A 57 -5.68 10.39 -2.68
CA SER A 57 -4.38 10.76 -3.26
C SER A 57 -4.57 11.87 -4.29
N GLN A 58 -4.06 13.07 -4.00
CA GLN A 58 -4.04 14.18 -4.95
C GLN A 58 -2.65 14.33 -5.57
N LEU A 59 -2.54 14.09 -6.87
CA LEU A 59 -1.26 14.22 -7.58
C LEU A 59 -0.87 15.69 -7.75
N ARG A 60 0.36 16.04 -7.38
CA ARG A 60 0.97 17.36 -7.64
C ARG A 60 2.32 17.18 -8.33
N PRO A 61 2.87 18.23 -8.97
CA PRO A 61 4.21 18.17 -9.55
C PRO A 61 5.31 17.79 -8.55
N SER A 62 5.15 18.15 -7.28
CA SER A 62 6.08 17.80 -6.19
C SER A 62 5.89 16.37 -5.64
N GLY A 63 4.86 15.65 -6.09
CA GLY A 63 4.48 14.33 -5.60
C GLY A 63 3.03 14.27 -5.12
N PRO A 64 2.53 13.07 -4.80
CA PRO A 64 1.18 12.90 -4.28
C PRO A 64 1.05 13.44 -2.86
N ILE A 65 -0.07 14.09 -2.57
CA ILE A 65 -0.50 14.39 -1.20
C ILE A 65 -1.60 13.43 -0.82
N TYR A 66 -1.41 12.76 0.31
CA TYR A 66 -2.36 11.80 0.87
C TYR A 66 -3.18 12.45 1.98
N THR A 67 -4.50 12.38 1.89
CA THR A 67 -5.43 12.86 2.92
C THR A 67 -6.27 11.70 3.42
N ILE A 68 -6.31 11.50 4.75
CA ILE A 68 -7.21 10.53 5.36
C ILE A 68 -8.63 11.08 5.30
N ARG A 69 -9.54 10.36 4.62
CA ARG A 69 -10.96 10.71 4.51
C ARG A 69 -11.83 10.00 5.54
N HIS A 70 -11.43 8.80 5.94
CA HIS A 70 -12.11 8.03 6.98
C HIS A 70 -11.14 7.09 7.69
N THR A 71 -11.41 6.81 8.96
CA THR A 71 -10.69 5.82 9.77
C THR A 71 -11.69 4.82 10.33
N SER A 72 -11.55 3.56 9.94
CA SER A 72 -12.27 2.45 10.54
C SER A 72 -11.37 1.77 11.56
N GLN A 73 -11.73 1.86 12.84
CA GLN A 73 -10.97 1.23 13.92
C GLN A 73 -11.19 -0.28 13.86
N LEU A 74 -10.10 -1.05 13.89
CA LEU A 74 -10.17 -2.49 14.11
C LEU A 74 -10.25 -2.72 15.61
N ARG A 75 -11.24 -3.51 16.04
CA ARG A 75 -11.29 -3.97 17.42
C ARG A 75 -10.00 -4.74 17.71
N LYS A 76 -9.43 -4.50 18.90
CA LYS A 76 -8.37 -5.38 19.40
C LYS A 76 -8.90 -6.81 19.38
N PRO A 77 -8.09 -7.79 18.92
CA PRO A 77 -8.44 -9.19 19.09
C PRO A 77 -8.68 -9.53 20.56
#